data_AF-A0A5E3WD67-F1
#
_entry.id   AF-A0A5E3WD67-F1
#
_cell.length_a   1.000
_cell.length_b   1.000
_cell.length_c   1.000
_cell.angle_alpha   90.00
_cell.angle_beta   90.00
_cell.angle_gamma   90.00
#
_symmetry.space_group_name_H-M   'P 1'
#
loop_
_entity.id
_entity.type
_entity.pdbx_description
1 polymer ?
#
loop_
_entity_poly.entity_id
_entity_poly.type
_entity_poly.pdbx_seq_one_letter_code
_entity_poly.pdbx_strand_id
1 'polypeptide(L)'
;MPIATLSDAVQFFYEDSGAGKGSYLTIVCVHGSAFTAGIFGQMMAFAAENNVRLVALNRRDYPQTTPYSGEELTALNNDDNGIREDALRATGLQYGAFLAWFISTHNLPPRTETPTGNCEGGIALVAWSLGHTSACPLIACPDLLPGDQRDLLDTHLRVYCTLDAPGTSFGLSPPTTYHPLTEEDVPQPERLSRFEQWVSAYYTHNSEALKTHDPTLLDVSPMPYPTPEDNADRSPTLFAMDPQAKASMAWPIPLATSELYLFTMPREVVYEHTRRAILDEVTAEVLPRCRFVLIWSGRGNWASVAGAWGVEKLRNEYDKQGKAARPFEIVELPWANHFPHWDDPERTVKFLASVC
;
A
#
# COMPACT_ATOMS: atom_id res chain seq x y z
N MET A 1 14.27 -19.19 -9.11
CA MET A 1 13.89 -17.89 -8.53
C MET A 1 12.44 -17.99 -8.07
N PRO A 2 12.00 -17.30 -7.01
CA PRO A 2 10.66 -17.50 -6.47
C PRO A 2 9.64 -16.86 -7.42
N ILE A 3 9.03 -17.69 -8.26
CA ILE A 3 7.99 -17.31 -9.21
C ILE A 3 6.71 -18.04 -8.79
N ALA A 4 5.66 -17.28 -8.49
CA ALA A 4 4.32 -17.79 -8.29
C ALA A 4 3.61 -17.86 -9.64
N THR A 5 3.26 -19.06 -10.12
CA THR A 5 2.46 -19.22 -11.34
C THR A 5 1.00 -19.36 -10.96
N LEU A 6 0.23 -18.30 -11.16
CA LEU A 6 -1.19 -18.21 -10.76
C LEU A 6 -2.10 -18.86 -11.82
N SER A 7 -1.68 -18.80 -13.07
CA SER A 7 -2.28 -19.46 -14.22
C SER A 7 -1.24 -19.61 -15.33
N ASP A 8 -1.60 -20.25 -16.44
CA ASP A 8 -0.74 -20.31 -17.63
C ASP A 8 -0.38 -18.92 -18.19
N ALA A 9 -1.12 -17.88 -17.82
CA ALA A 9 -0.97 -16.53 -18.33
C ALA A 9 -0.41 -15.52 -17.32
N VAL A 10 -0.39 -15.81 -16.01
CA VAL A 10 0.03 -14.83 -14.99
C VAL A 10 1.01 -15.43 -14.00
N GLN A 11 2.17 -14.80 -13.89
CA GLN A 11 3.24 -15.14 -12.96
C GLN A 11 3.70 -13.92 -12.18
N PHE A 12 3.87 -14.05 -10.87
CA PHE A 12 4.43 -13.01 -10.01
C PHE A 12 5.80 -13.41 -9.49
N PHE A 13 6.77 -12.51 -9.61
CA PHE A 13 8.04 -12.62 -8.88
C PHE A 13 7.87 -12.11 -7.45
N TYR A 14 8.50 -12.81 -6.52
CA TYR A 14 8.57 -12.38 -5.14
C TYR A 14 9.93 -12.70 -4.52
N GLU A 15 10.29 -11.94 -3.48
CA GLU A 15 11.36 -12.28 -2.53
C GLU A 15 10.73 -12.77 -1.22
N ASP A 16 11.45 -13.62 -0.48
CA ASP A 16 10.91 -14.33 0.67
C ASP A 16 11.99 -14.48 1.74
N SER A 17 11.72 -13.99 2.96
CA SER A 17 12.65 -14.13 4.10
C SER A 17 12.72 -15.55 4.65
N GLY A 18 11.80 -16.44 4.22
CA GLY A 18 11.63 -17.78 4.76
C GLY A 18 10.68 -17.84 5.96
N ALA A 19 10.27 -19.06 6.29
CA ALA A 19 9.28 -19.31 7.35
C ALA A 19 9.79 -18.92 8.75
N GLY A 20 8.86 -18.42 9.57
CA GLY A 20 9.08 -18.25 11.02
C GLY A 20 9.01 -19.58 11.77
N LYS A 21 8.98 -19.51 13.11
CA LYS A 21 8.91 -20.70 13.98
C LYS A 21 7.46 -20.92 14.44
N GLY A 22 6.97 -22.16 14.30
CA GLY A 22 5.64 -22.53 14.77
C GLY A 22 4.53 -21.74 14.09
N SER A 23 3.66 -21.10 14.88
CA SER A 23 2.71 -20.11 14.36
C SER A 23 3.42 -18.77 14.18
N TYR A 24 3.42 -18.23 12.96
CA TYR A 24 4.09 -16.98 12.60
C TYR A 24 3.21 -16.15 11.66
N LEU A 25 3.36 -14.83 11.71
CA LEU A 25 2.68 -13.93 10.78
C LEU A 25 3.43 -13.92 9.44
N THR A 26 2.70 -14.08 8.34
CA THR A 26 3.24 -13.76 7.00
C THR A 26 2.81 -12.36 6.61
N ILE A 27 3.74 -11.52 6.17
CA ILE A 27 3.45 -10.17 5.67
C ILE A 27 3.87 -10.13 4.20
N VAL A 28 2.90 -9.94 3.32
CA VAL A 28 3.11 -9.75 1.89
C VAL A 28 3.10 -8.25 1.59
N CYS A 29 4.24 -7.72 1.18
CA CYS A 29 4.43 -6.32 0.86
C CYS A 29 4.30 -6.09 -0.65
N VAL A 30 3.40 -5.20 -1.04
CA VAL A 30 3.22 -4.70 -2.42
C VAL A 30 3.83 -3.31 -2.50
N HIS A 31 4.80 -3.14 -3.38
CA HIS A 31 5.54 -1.89 -3.50
C HIS A 31 4.71 -0.78 -4.18
N GLY A 32 5.16 0.46 -3.94
CA GLY A 32 4.67 1.67 -4.55
C GLY A 32 5.28 1.94 -5.92
N SER A 33 5.23 3.20 -6.33
CA SER A 33 5.59 3.58 -7.69
C SER A 33 7.08 3.56 -7.98
N ALA A 34 7.45 3.15 -9.19
CA ALA A 34 8.82 3.15 -9.71
C ALA A 34 9.87 2.33 -8.92
N PHE A 35 9.48 1.60 -7.89
CA PHE A 35 10.34 0.67 -7.15
C PHE A 35 9.94 -0.78 -7.38
N THR A 36 10.88 -1.71 -7.28
CA THR A 36 10.61 -3.15 -7.24
C THR A 36 10.41 -3.62 -5.78
N ALA A 37 10.10 -4.91 -5.61
CA ALA A 37 10.11 -5.62 -4.34
C ALA A 37 11.38 -5.42 -3.51
N GLY A 38 12.53 -5.18 -4.18
CA GLY A 38 13.82 -4.96 -3.53
C GLY A 38 13.83 -3.78 -2.56
N ILE A 39 12.91 -2.81 -2.68
CA ILE A 39 12.79 -1.68 -1.74
C ILE A 39 12.53 -2.14 -0.30
N PHE A 40 11.91 -3.31 -0.11
CA PHE A 40 11.68 -3.92 1.19
C PHE A 40 12.85 -4.78 1.67
N GLY A 41 13.91 -4.92 0.87
CA GLY A 41 15.02 -5.86 1.12
C GLY A 41 15.71 -5.66 2.46
N GLN A 42 15.82 -4.41 2.96
CA GLN A 42 16.40 -4.14 4.27
C GLN A 42 15.59 -4.74 5.43
N MET A 43 14.26 -4.86 5.28
CA MET A 43 13.40 -5.46 6.30
C MET A 43 13.64 -6.97 6.46
N MET A 44 14.10 -7.65 5.40
CA MET A 44 14.26 -9.11 5.37
C MET A 44 15.17 -9.61 6.49
N ALA A 45 16.21 -8.86 6.83
CA ALA A 45 17.16 -9.21 7.89
C ALA A 45 16.52 -9.30 9.29
N PHE A 46 15.39 -8.61 9.51
CA PHE A 46 14.73 -8.52 10.82
C PHE A 46 13.49 -9.41 10.93
N ALA A 47 13.12 -10.14 9.86
CA ALA A 47 11.90 -10.95 9.83
C ALA A 47 11.92 -12.07 10.88
N ALA A 48 13.00 -12.86 10.90
CA ALA A 48 13.11 -14.05 11.75
C ALA A 48 13.07 -13.73 13.26
N GLU A 49 13.73 -12.65 13.69
CA GLU A 49 13.78 -12.23 15.10
C GLU A 49 12.41 -11.75 15.62
N ASN A 50 11.55 -11.29 14.72
CA ASN A 50 10.18 -10.85 15.04
C ASN A 50 9.13 -11.93 14.77
N ASN A 51 9.55 -13.17 14.48
CA ASN A 51 8.67 -14.28 14.11
C ASN A 51 7.71 -13.93 12.97
N VAL A 52 8.22 -13.21 11.98
CA VAL A 52 7.52 -12.83 10.76
C VAL A 52 8.18 -13.50 9.56
N ARG A 53 7.36 -13.90 8.58
CA ARG A 53 7.81 -14.19 7.21
C ARG A 53 7.47 -13.00 6.33
N LEU A 54 8.48 -12.30 5.84
CA LEU A 54 8.31 -11.20 4.89
C LEU A 54 8.35 -11.75 3.46
N VAL A 55 7.39 -11.31 2.65
CA VAL A 55 7.29 -11.64 1.24
C VAL A 55 7.15 -10.33 0.46
N ALA A 56 8.15 -9.96 -0.34
CA ALA A 56 8.11 -8.74 -1.14
C ALA A 56 7.70 -9.08 -2.58
N LEU A 57 6.60 -8.53 -3.05
CA LEU A 57 5.95 -8.94 -4.30
C LEU A 57 6.15 -7.89 -5.40
N ASN A 58 6.63 -8.30 -6.58
CA ASN A 58 6.62 -7.45 -7.77
C ASN A 58 5.23 -7.45 -8.40
N ARG A 59 4.70 -6.25 -8.66
CA ARG A 59 3.43 -6.07 -9.40
C ARG A 59 3.59 -6.46 -10.89
N ARG A 60 2.49 -6.56 -11.63
CA ARG A 60 2.49 -6.64 -13.11
C ARG A 60 3.32 -5.49 -13.71
N ASP A 61 3.98 -5.72 -14.85
CA ASP A 61 4.97 -4.84 -15.51
C ASP A 61 6.31 -4.61 -14.78
N TYR A 62 6.50 -5.19 -13.60
CA TYR A 62 7.80 -5.16 -12.90
C TYR A 62 8.65 -6.38 -13.26
N PRO A 63 9.98 -6.32 -13.02
CA PRO A 63 10.90 -7.37 -13.45
C PRO A 63 10.45 -8.76 -13.00
N GLN A 64 10.51 -9.72 -13.92
CA GLN A 64 10.22 -11.14 -13.68
C GLN A 64 8.77 -11.48 -13.32
N THR A 65 7.87 -10.49 -13.23
CA THR A 65 6.43 -10.68 -13.21
C THR A 65 5.88 -10.52 -14.63
N THR A 66 4.79 -11.21 -14.97
CA THR A 66 4.15 -11.07 -16.27
C THR A 66 3.71 -9.61 -16.50
N PRO A 67 4.04 -8.98 -17.66
CA PRO A 67 3.53 -7.66 -17.99
C PRO A 67 2.02 -7.68 -18.28
N TYR A 68 1.34 -6.54 -18.23
CA TYR A 68 0.01 -6.41 -18.77
C TYR A 68 0.02 -6.62 -20.29
N SER A 69 -1.01 -7.28 -20.80
CA SER A 69 -1.30 -7.36 -22.23
C SER A 69 -1.75 -6.01 -22.78
N GLY A 70 -1.73 -5.87 -24.10
CA GLY A 70 -2.23 -4.68 -24.77
C GLY A 70 -3.72 -4.44 -24.48
N GLU A 71 -4.53 -5.52 -24.40
CA GLU A 71 -5.94 -5.43 -24.03
C GLU A 71 -6.13 -4.95 -22.59
N GLU A 72 -5.37 -5.48 -21.63
CA GLU A 72 -5.43 -5.06 -20.22
C GLU A 72 -5.05 -3.57 -20.07
N LEU A 73 -3.97 -3.12 -20.71
CA LEU A 73 -3.57 -1.71 -20.70
C LEU A 73 -4.62 -0.80 -21.35
N THR A 74 -5.22 -1.25 -22.45
CA THR A 74 -6.31 -0.51 -23.12
C THR A 74 -7.53 -0.39 -22.21
N ALA A 75 -7.85 -1.44 -21.45
CA ALA A 75 -8.97 -1.43 -20.51
C ALA A 75 -8.71 -0.47 -19.32
N LEU A 76 -7.48 -0.46 -18.77
CA LEU A 76 -7.09 0.45 -17.70
C LEU A 76 -7.15 1.93 -18.12
N ASN A 77 -6.90 2.23 -19.40
CA ASN A 77 -6.94 3.58 -19.95
C ASN A 77 -8.25 3.93 -20.69
N ASN A 78 -9.26 3.06 -20.64
CA ASN A 78 -10.47 3.19 -21.45
C ASN A 78 -11.36 4.35 -20.98
N ASP A 79 -11.97 5.14 -21.87
CA ASP A 79 -12.84 6.26 -21.48
C ASP A 79 -14.07 5.87 -20.63
N ASP A 80 -14.52 4.61 -20.72
CA ASP A 80 -15.61 4.07 -19.91
C ASP A 80 -15.13 3.59 -18.53
N ASN A 81 -15.68 4.18 -17.48
CA ASN A 81 -15.34 3.84 -16.10
C ASN A 81 -15.72 2.41 -15.69
N GLY A 82 -16.76 1.80 -16.27
CA GLY A 82 -17.09 0.41 -16.02
C GLY A 82 -16.01 -0.54 -16.54
N ILE A 83 -15.42 -0.22 -17.70
CA ILE A 83 -14.31 -0.99 -18.26
C ILE A 83 -13.05 -0.81 -17.40
N ARG A 84 -12.75 0.42 -16.96
CA ARG A 84 -11.63 0.69 -16.04
C ARG A 84 -11.80 -0.07 -14.72
N GLU A 85 -13.01 -0.05 -14.15
CA GLU A 85 -13.33 -0.74 -12.90
C GLU A 85 -13.14 -2.25 -13.04
N ASP A 86 -13.64 -2.86 -14.13
CA ASP A 86 -13.46 -4.29 -14.40
C ASP A 86 -11.98 -4.68 -14.49
N ALA A 87 -11.16 -3.86 -15.16
CA ALA A 87 -9.72 -4.07 -15.28
C ALA A 87 -8.98 -3.93 -13.94
N LEU A 88 -9.34 -2.92 -13.15
CA LEU A 88 -8.78 -2.70 -11.82
C LEU A 88 -9.17 -3.83 -10.86
N ARG A 89 -10.42 -4.30 -10.94
CA ARG A 89 -10.92 -5.43 -10.18
C ARG A 89 -10.19 -6.73 -10.50
N ALA A 90 -9.95 -7.00 -11.80
CA ALA A 90 -9.17 -8.15 -12.24
C ALA A 90 -7.74 -8.14 -11.66
N THR A 91 -7.12 -6.95 -11.56
CA THR A 91 -5.83 -6.76 -10.89
C THR A 91 -5.89 -7.13 -9.40
N GLY A 92 -6.93 -6.69 -8.68
CA GLY A 92 -7.13 -7.06 -7.28
C GLY A 92 -7.27 -8.57 -7.06
N LEU A 93 -8.04 -9.25 -7.91
CA LEU A 93 -8.25 -10.69 -7.82
C LEU A 93 -6.95 -11.49 -8.05
N GLN A 94 -6.00 -10.97 -8.82
CA GLN A 94 -4.68 -11.60 -8.98
C GLN A 94 -3.89 -11.62 -7.67
N TYR A 95 -4.02 -10.60 -6.81
CA TYR A 95 -3.42 -10.65 -5.47
C TYR A 95 -4.11 -11.72 -4.60
N GLY A 96 -5.43 -11.86 -4.70
CA GLY A 96 -6.15 -12.94 -4.00
C GLY A 96 -5.66 -14.33 -4.42
N ALA A 97 -5.51 -14.55 -5.73
CA ALA A 97 -4.95 -15.77 -6.28
C ALA A 97 -3.51 -16.02 -5.82
N PHE A 98 -2.66 -14.97 -5.77
CA PHE A 98 -1.31 -15.08 -5.22
C PHE A 98 -1.31 -15.49 -3.75
N LEU A 99 -2.12 -14.85 -2.91
CA LEU A 99 -2.21 -15.18 -1.50
C LEU A 99 -2.69 -16.62 -1.29
N ALA A 100 -3.73 -17.05 -2.00
CA ALA A 100 -4.22 -18.43 -1.94
C ALA A 100 -3.15 -19.44 -2.40
N TRP A 101 -2.48 -19.17 -3.52
CA TRP A 101 -1.37 -19.98 -4.01
C TRP A 101 -0.24 -20.08 -2.98
N PHE A 102 0.12 -18.96 -2.34
CA PHE A 102 1.21 -18.90 -1.38
C PHE A 102 0.85 -19.65 -0.10
N ILE A 103 -0.38 -19.50 0.40
CA ILE A 103 -0.92 -20.25 1.54
C ILE A 103 -0.80 -21.76 1.29
N SER A 104 -1.29 -22.24 0.14
CA SER A 104 -1.28 -23.67 -0.18
C SER A 104 0.12 -24.21 -0.46
N THR A 105 0.94 -23.47 -1.21
CA THR A 105 2.29 -23.92 -1.59
C THR A 105 3.22 -24.05 -0.39
N HIS A 106 3.09 -23.13 0.57
CA HIS A 106 3.98 -23.07 1.73
C HIS A 106 3.37 -23.60 3.02
N ASN A 107 2.13 -24.10 2.99
CA ASN A 107 1.38 -24.57 4.15
C ASN A 107 1.42 -23.56 5.30
N LEU A 108 1.02 -22.32 5.01
CA LEU A 108 1.10 -21.25 6.00
C LEU A 108 0.24 -21.57 7.22
N PRO A 109 0.69 -21.21 8.44
CA PRO A 109 -0.13 -21.36 9.62
C PRO A 109 -1.41 -20.51 9.48
N PRO A 110 -2.60 -21.09 9.70
CA PRO A 110 -3.83 -20.33 9.69
C PRO A 110 -3.81 -19.33 10.84
N ARG A 111 -4.73 -18.38 10.76
CA ARG A 111 -4.93 -17.46 11.87
C ARG A 111 -5.59 -18.19 13.04
N THR A 112 -5.06 -17.98 14.24
CA THR A 112 -5.67 -18.46 15.48
C THR A 112 -5.81 -17.34 16.50
N GLU A 113 -6.95 -17.28 17.17
CA GLU A 113 -7.14 -16.42 18.35
C GLU A 113 -6.67 -17.16 19.59
N THR A 114 -5.80 -16.51 20.37
CA THR A 114 -5.31 -17.06 21.63
C THR A 114 -6.32 -16.81 22.75
N PRO A 115 -6.26 -17.54 23.87
CA PRO A 115 -7.11 -17.29 25.04
C PRO A 115 -7.01 -15.87 25.62
N THR A 116 -5.91 -15.15 25.32
CA THR A 116 -5.69 -13.77 25.74
C THR A 116 -6.26 -12.74 24.76
N GLY A 117 -6.93 -13.18 23.69
CA GLY A 117 -7.48 -12.33 22.63
C GLY A 117 -6.44 -11.85 21.61
N ASN A 118 -5.20 -12.36 21.68
CA ASN A 118 -4.18 -12.04 20.68
C ASN A 118 -4.37 -12.92 19.44
N CYS A 119 -3.86 -12.44 18.31
CA CYS A 119 -3.94 -13.16 17.07
C CYS A 119 -2.57 -13.68 16.65
N GLU A 120 -2.45 -15.01 16.48
CA GLU A 120 -1.25 -15.68 15.98
C GLU A 120 -1.49 -16.23 14.57
N GLY A 121 -0.39 -16.47 13.83
CA GLY A 121 -0.46 -17.03 12.49
C GLY A 121 -1.07 -16.07 11.46
N GLY A 122 -1.48 -16.62 10.32
CA GLY A 122 -2.19 -15.90 9.26
C GLY A 122 -1.30 -15.04 8.35
N ILE A 123 -1.94 -14.27 7.49
CA ILE A 123 -1.31 -13.44 6.47
C ILE A 123 -1.87 -12.00 6.52
N ALA A 124 -0.98 -11.03 6.31
CA ALA A 124 -1.31 -9.63 6.11
C ALA A 124 -0.83 -9.18 4.73
N LEU A 125 -1.69 -8.46 4.00
CA LEU A 125 -1.32 -7.82 2.74
C LEU A 125 -1.08 -6.33 2.99
N VAL A 126 0.18 -5.90 2.91
CA VAL A 126 0.60 -4.51 3.12
C VAL A 126 0.87 -3.87 1.77
N ALA A 127 0.09 -2.86 1.41
CA ALA A 127 0.21 -2.14 0.15
C ALA A 127 0.76 -0.73 0.40
N TRP A 128 1.99 -0.47 -0.03
CA TRP A 128 2.66 0.81 0.14
C TRP A 128 2.35 1.76 -1.02
N SER A 129 2.01 3.02 -0.72
CA SER A 129 1.84 4.06 -1.74
C SER A 129 0.85 3.64 -2.86
N LEU A 130 1.22 3.81 -4.13
CA LEU A 130 0.43 3.37 -5.30
C LEU A 130 0.09 1.86 -5.31
N GLY A 131 0.84 1.04 -4.56
CA GLY A 131 0.50 -0.37 -4.35
C GLY A 131 -0.93 -0.54 -3.86
N HIS A 132 -1.43 0.41 -3.04
CA HIS A 132 -2.81 0.42 -2.55
C HIS A 132 -3.83 0.42 -3.68
N THR A 133 -3.72 1.31 -4.67
CA THR A 133 -4.67 1.41 -5.78
C THR A 133 -4.85 0.07 -6.50
N SER A 134 -3.75 -0.65 -6.72
CA SER A 134 -3.80 -1.96 -7.39
C SER A 134 -4.32 -3.10 -6.50
N ALA A 135 -4.05 -3.06 -5.19
CA ALA A 135 -4.34 -4.16 -4.28
C ALA A 135 -5.69 -4.03 -3.55
N CYS A 136 -6.20 -2.81 -3.35
CA CYS A 136 -7.49 -2.53 -2.72
C CYS A 136 -8.68 -3.28 -3.34
N PRO A 137 -8.74 -3.48 -4.68
CA PRO A 137 -9.87 -4.18 -5.29
C PRO A 137 -10.07 -5.62 -4.79
N LEU A 138 -9.03 -6.28 -4.26
CA LEU A 138 -9.15 -7.58 -3.61
C LEU A 138 -10.18 -7.55 -2.46
N ILE A 139 -10.13 -6.51 -1.63
CA ILE A 139 -10.93 -6.40 -0.40
C ILE A 139 -12.23 -5.63 -0.65
N ALA A 140 -12.27 -4.86 -1.75
CA ALA A 140 -13.48 -4.22 -2.25
C ALA A 140 -14.41 -5.19 -3.00
N CYS A 141 -13.88 -6.25 -3.61
CA CYS A 141 -14.65 -7.22 -4.38
C CYS A 141 -14.33 -8.69 -4.03
N PRO A 142 -14.28 -9.07 -2.75
CA PRO A 142 -13.88 -10.42 -2.34
C PRO A 142 -14.90 -11.48 -2.74
N ASP A 143 -16.14 -11.08 -3.03
CA ASP A 143 -17.24 -11.95 -3.47
C ASP A 143 -16.97 -12.60 -4.83
N LEU A 144 -16.10 -12.00 -5.63
CA LEU A 144 -15.71 -12.49 -6.96
C LEU A 144 -14.53 -13.47 -6.93
N LEU A 145 -13.92 -13.71 -5.77
CA LEU A 145 -12.91 -14.74 -5.63
C LEU A 145 -13.53 -16.13 -5.86
N PRO A 146 -12.81 -17.05 -6.52
CA PRO A 146 -13.17 -18.46 -6.52
C PRO A 146 -13.40 -18.98 -5.09
N GLY A 147 -14.37 -19.87 -4.90
CA GLY A 147 -14.81 -20.31 -3.57
C GLY A 147 -13.68 -20.90 -2.72
N ASP A 148 -12.81 -21.70 -3.32
CA ASP A 148 -11.63 -22.29 -2.69
C ASP A 148 -10.60 -21.23 -2.25
N GLN A 149 -10.35 -20.23 -3.08
CA GLN A 149 -9.48 -19.10 -2.73
C GLN A 149 -10.09 -18.28 -1.60
N ARG A 150 -11.39 -18.01 -1.66
CA ARG A 150 -12.09 -17.27 -0.61
C ARG A 150 -12.04 -17.99 0.73
N ASP A 151 -12.26 -19.31 0.77
CA ASP A 151 -12.21 -20.10 2.00
C ASP A 151 -10.81 -20.11 2.63
N LEU A 152 -9.76 -20.17 1.80
CA LEU A 152 -8.38 -20.02 2.25
C LEU A 152 -8.13 -18.63 2.83
N LEU A 153 -8.59 -17.58 2.15
CA LEU A 153 -8.39 -16.21 2.62
C LEU A 153 -9.19 -15.92 3.89
N ASP A 154 -10.42 -16.41 4.04
CA ASP A 154 -11.19 -16.21 5.28
C ASP A 154 -10.49 -16.81 6.52
N THR A 155 -9.77 -17.93 6.34
CA THR A 155 -9.04 -18.60 7.43
C THR A 155 -7.64 -18.06 7.69
N HIS A 156 -7.03 -17.35 6.73
CA HIS A 156 -5.64 -16.89 6.83
C HIS A 156 -5.51 -15.37 6.81
N LEU A 157 -6.24 -14.66 5.95
CA LEU A 157 -6.13 -13.22 5.76
C LEU A 157 -6.68 -12.48 6.98
N ARG A 158 -5.74 -11.95 7.76
CA ARG A 158 -6.01 -11.16 8.95
C ARG A 158 -6.31 -9.72 8.60
N VAL A 159 -5.46 -9.16 7.76
CA VAL A 159 -5.35 -7.72 7.57
C VAL A 159 -5.07 -7.40 6.12
N TYR A 160 -5.83 -6.45 5.59
CA TYR A 160 -5.38 -5.60 4.52
C TYR A 160 -4.87 -4.29 5.13
N CYS A 161 -3.65 -3.93 4.79
CA CYS A 161 -2.99 -2.78 5.36
C CYS A 161 -2.54 -1.84 4.25
N THR A 162 -2.81 -0.55 4.40
CA THR A 162 -2.15 0.48 3.58
C THR A 162 -0.94 1.00 4.35
N LEU A 163 0.19 1.18 3.68
CA LEU A 163 1.35 1.86 4.25
C LEU A 163 1.55 3.17 3.49
N ASP A 164 1.23 4.28 4.16
CA ASP A 164 1.43 5.66 3.68
C ASP A 164 0.91 5.91 2.25
N ALA A 165 -0.32 5.47 1.95
CA ALA A 165 -0.97 5.68 0.67
C ALA A 165 -1.48 7.13 0.52
N PRO A 166 -1.26 7.81 -0.63
CA PRO A 166 -1.75 9.17 -0.83
C PRO A 166 -3.27 9.22 -1.00
N GLY A 167 -3.90 10.36 -0.70
CA GLY A 167 -5.35 10.57 -0.82
C GLY A 167 -5.93 10.22 -2.20
N THR A 168 -5.16 10.44 -3.28
CA THR A 168 -5.55 10.06 -4.64
C THR A 168 -5.72 8.55 -4.81
N SER A 169 -4.96 7.73 -4.07
CA SER A 169 -5.12 6.27 -4.04
C SER A 169 -6.40 5.82 -3.33
N PHE A 170 -7.10 6.74 -2.66
CA PHE A 170 -8.42 6.53 -2.06
C PHE A 170 -9.55 7.25 -2.82
N GLY A 171 -9.26 7.88 -3.97
CA GLY A 171 -10.23 8.68 -4.73
C GLY A 171 -10.60 10.02 -4.07
N LEU A 172 -9.87 10.43 -3.02
CA LEU A 172 -10.15 11.65 -2.26
C LEU A 172 -9.61 12.90 -2.95
N SER A 173 -10.19 14.07 -2.63
CA SER A 173 -9.70 15.36 -3.13
C SER A 173 -8.41 15.72 -2.41
N PRO A 174 -7.35 16.15 -3.11
CA PRO A 174 -6.19 16.71 -2.43
C PRO A 174 -6.54 18.07 -1.80
N PRO A 175 -5.89 18.45 -0.69
CA PRO A 175 -6.05 19.77 -0.07
C PRO A 175 -5.48 20.93 -0.90
N THR A 176 -4.69 20.62 -1.93
CA THR A 176 -4.05 21.59 -2.83
C THR A 176 -4.04 21.07 -4.27
N THR A 177 -3.84 21.95 -5.24
CA THR A 177 -3.58 21.59 -6.64
C THR A 177 -2.10 21.39 -6.94
N TYR A 178 -1.21 21.75 -6.01
CA TYR A 178 0.23 21.59 -6.17
C TYR A 178 0.62 20.11 -6.24
N HIS A 179 1.49 19.75 -7.19
CA HIS A 179 2.20 18.48 -7.22
C HIS A 179 3.52 18.66 -8.00
N PRO A 180 4.67 18.18 -7.50
CA PRO A 180 5.97 18.44 -8.16
C PRO A 180 6.04 17.93 -9.61
N LEU A 181 5.35 16.84 -9.93
CA LEU A 181 5.32 16.27 -11.28
C LEU A 181 4.50 17.09 -12.30
N THR A 182 3.65 18.02 -11.85
CA THR A 182 2.77 18.82 -12.73
C THR A 182 3.20 20.27 -12.88
N GLU A 183 4.38 20.65 -12.36
CA GLU A 183 4.93 22.01 -12.50
C GLU A 183 5.35 22.32 -13.95
N GLU A 184 4.45 22.89 -14.75
CA GLU A 184 4.66 23.13 -16.19
C GLU A 184 5.94 23.95 -16.51
N ASP A 185 6.29 24.89 -15.64
CA ASP A 185 7.47 25.77 -15.80
C ASP A 185 8.82 25.09 -15.49
N VAL A 186 8.81 23.85 -14.99
CA VAL A 186 10.01 23.09 -14.62
C VAL A 186 10.28 22.03 -15.69
N PRO A 187 11.51 21.82 -16.18
CA PRO A 187 11.84 20.71 -17.08
C PRO A 187 11.54 19.34 -16.46
N GLN A 188 11.10 18.35 -17.25
CA GLN A 188 10.71 17.03 -16.74
C GLN A 188 11.78 16.33 -15.87
N PRO A 189 13.09 16.34 -16.20
CA PRO A 189 14.12 15.74 -15.33
C PRO A 189 14.19 16.41 -13.95
N GLU A 190 14.01 17.73 -13.91
CA GLU A 190 14.00 18.49 -12.66
C GLU A 190 12.73 18.23 -11.85
N ARG A 191 11.57 18.04 -12.50
CA ARG A 191 10.31 17.65 -11.83
C ARG A 191 10.46 16.32 -11.09
N LEU A 192 11.11 15.32 -11.70
CA LEU A 192 11.33 14.03 -11.05
C LEU A 192 12.21 14.19 -9.81
N SER A 193 13.32 14.94 -9.92
CA SER A 193 14.18 15.21 -8.75
C SER A 193 13.44 15.94 -7.63
N ARG A 194 12.59 16.92 -7.97
CA ARG A 194 11.75 17.64 -6.99
C ARG A 194 10.72 16.71 -6.35
N PHE A 195 10.09 15.83 -7.14
CA PHE A 195 9.18 14.82 -6.63
C PHE A 195 9.87 13.86 -5.68
N GLU A 196 11.06 13.36 -6.02
CA GLU A 196 11.84 12.49 -5.14
C GLU A 196 12.17 13.17 -3.80
N GLN A 197 12.52 14.45 -3.84
CA GLN A 197 12.79 15.23 -2.63
C GLN A 197 11.51 15.39 -1.80
N TRP A 198 10.43 15.84 -2.42
CA TRP A 198 9.14 16.07 -1.76
C TRP A 198 8.57 14.77 -1.16
N VAL A 199 8.54 13.68 -1.92
CA VAL A 199 7.93 12.43 -1.46
C VAL A 199 8.74 11.76 -0.35
N SER A 200 10.06 11.98 -0.30
CA SER A 200 10.96 11.36 0.66
C SER A 200 11.49 12.29 1.75
N ALA A 201 11.03 13.54 1.81
CA ALA A 201 11.41 14.46 2.86
C ALA A 201 10.77 14.07 4.20
N TYR A 202 11.39 14.54 5.29
CA TYR A 202 10.85 14.45 6.63
C TYR A 202 10.14 15.74 6.96
N TYR A 203 8.83 15.70 7.13
CA TYR A 203 7.99 16.84 7.41
C TYR A 203 7.79 17.06 8.91
N THR A 204 7.68 18.32 9.34
CA THR A 204 7.18 18.70 10.66
C THR A 204 5.80 19.31 10.46
N HIS A 205 4.78 18.63 10.98
CA HIS A 205 3.42 19.12 10.90
C HIS A 205 3.08 20.03 12.07
N ASN A 206 2.16 20.96 11.82
CA ASN A 206 1.55 21.78 12.87
C ASN A 206 0.89 20.87 13.92
N SER A 207 1.14 21.13 15.21
CA SER A 207 0.60 20.31 16.30
C SER A 207 -0.92 20.33 16.39
N GLU A 208 -1.56 21.44 16.01
CA GLU A 208 -3.02 21.53 15.91
C GLU A 208 -3.55 20.72 14.72
N ALA A 209 -2.82 20.68 13.59
CA ALA A 209 -3.17 19.81 12.46
C ALA A 209 -3.19 18.34 12.90
N LEU A 210 -2.13 17.88 13.59
CA LEU A 210 -2.05 16.51 14.11
C LEU A 210 -3.14 16.20 15.15
N LYS A 211 -3.55 17.19 15.95
CA LYS A 211 -4.60 16.99 16.97
C LYS A 211 -6.01 16.95 16.38
N THR A 212 -6.26 17.74 15.34
CA THR A 212 -7.60 17.92 14.75
C THR A 212 -7.82 17.08 13.51
N HIS A 213 -6.75 16.53 12.93
CA HIS A 213 -6.76 15.88 11.61
C HIS A 213 -7.39 16.78 10.53
N ASP A 214 -7.19 18.09 10.62
CA ASP A 214 -7.67 19.06 9.63
C ASP A 214 -6.63 19.25 8.51
N PRO A 215 -6.87 18.76 7.28
CA PRO A 215 -5.92 18.86 6.19
C PRO A 215 -5.70 20.31 5.70
N THR A 216 -6.56 21.26 6.08
CA THR A 216 -6.38 22.69 5.75
C THR A 216 -5.25 23.34 6.55
N LEU A 217 -4.79 22.68 7.63
CA LEU A 217 -3.68 23.13 8.47
C LEU A 217 -2.32 22.52 8.06
N LEU A 218 -2.29 21.68 7.01
CA LEU A 218 -1.05 21.12 6.47
C LEU A 218 -0.27 22.15 5.66
N ASP A 219 1.06 22.08 5.74
CA ASP A 219 1.93 22.83 4.83
C ASP A 219 1.90 22.18 3.45
N VAL A 220 1.17 22.83 2.55
CA VAL A 220 1.00 22.44 1.14
C VAL A 220 1.82 23.32 0.19
N SER A 221 2.78 24.08 0.72
CA SER A 221 3.62 24.95 -0.11
C SER A 221 4.37 24.13 -1.17
N PRO A 222 4.71 24.72 -2.32
CA PRO A 222 5.46 24.01 -3.36
C PRO A 222 6.83 23.49 -2.92
N MET A 223 7.37 24.01 -1.83
CA MET A 223 8.71 23.69 -1.35
C MET A 223 8.76 23.54 0.16
N PRO A 224 8.12 22.53 0.77
CA PRO A 224 8.31 22.26 2.17
C PRO A 224 9.32 21.11 2.23
N TYR A 225 10.64 21.39 2.23
CA TYR A 225 11.62 20.79 3.17
C TYR A 225 13.11 20.82 2.76
N PRO A 226 14.03 21.15 3.71
CA PRO A 226 13.87 22.02 4.89
C PRO A 226 14.58 23.37 4.74
N THR A 227 14.06 24.41 5.40
CA THR A 227 14.95 25.38 6.03
C THR A 227 15.77 24.63 7.10
N PRO A 228 17.11 24.76 7.12
CA PRO A 228 18.03 23.94 7.94
C PRO A 228 17.74 23.84 9.44
N GLU A 229 16.85 24.64 10.01
CA GLU A 229 16.63 24.72 11.46
C GLU A 229 15.60 23.71 11.99
N ASP A 230 14.63 23.23 11.19
CA ASP A 230 13.51 22.42 11.71
C ASP A 230 13.65 20.89 11.53
N ASN A 231 14.43 20.39 10.56
CA ASN A 231 14.78 18.95 10.44
C ASN A 231 16.24 18.76 9.98
N ALA A 232 17.20 19.33 10.70
CA ALA A 232 18.64 19.09 10.49
C ALA A 232 19.07 17.62 10.72
N ASP A 233 18.18 16.77 11.25
CA ASP A 233 18.52 15.43 11.71
C ASP A 233 18.58 14.38 10.59
N ARG A 234 17.82 14.54 9.50
CA ARG A 234 17.77 13.57 8.40
C ARG A 234 17.61 14.19 7.01
N SER A 235 18.38 13.68 6.05
CA SER A 235 18.19 13.97 4.63
C SER A 235 16.98 13.21 4.06
N PRO A 236 16.34 13.70 2.98
CA PRO A 236 15.31 12.94 2.29
C PRO A 236 15.80 11.54 1.88
N THR A 237 14.99 10.50 2.09
CA THR A 237 15.42 9.10 1.95
C THR A 237 16.08 8.82 0.60
N LEU A 238 15.48 9.28 -0.49
CA LEU A 238 15.96 9.00 -1.85
C LEU A 238 17.27 9.72 -2.20
N PHE A 239 17.66 10.72 -1.40
CA PHE A 239 18.93 11.45 -1.50
C PHE A 239 19.98 10.92 -0.53
N ALA A 240 19.54 10.27 0.56
CA ALA A 240 20.41 9.59 1.52
C ALA A 240 20.80 8.17 1.07
N MET A 241 20.02 7.56 0.18
CA MET A 241 20.29 6.25 -0.40
C MET A 241 21.63 6.20 -1.13
N ASP A 242 22.35 5.08 -0.97
CA ASP A 242 23.45 4.76 -1.87
C ASP A 242 22.95 4.70 -3.33
N PRO A 243 23.61 5.39 -4.29
CA PRO A 243 23.14 5.45 -5.66
C PRO A 243 23.03 4.09 -6.36
N GLN A 244 23.93 3.15 -6.05
CA GLN A 244 23.90 1.81 -6.63
C GLN A 244 22.74 1.00 -6.05
N ALA A 245 22.51 1.10 -4.74
CA ALA A 245 21.35 0.49 -4.09
C ALA A 245 20.03 1.04 -4.68
N LYS A 246 19.87 2.37 -4.78
CA LYS A 246 18.71 3.01 -5.40
C LYS A 246 18.49 2.52 -6.83
N ALA A 247 19.53 2.51 -7.66
CA ALA A 247 19.45 2.06 -9.04
C ALA A 247 19.08 0.58 -9.18
N SER A 248 19.50 -0.27 -8.23
CA SER A 248 19.19 -1.72 -8.26
C SER A 248 17.71 -2.05 -8.01
N MET A 249 16.95 -1.12 -7.42
CA MET A 249 15.54 -1.32 -7.08
C MET A 249 14.62 -0.36 -7.84
N ALA A 250 15.17 0.60 -8.58
CA ALA A 250 14.40 1.51 -9.41
C ALA A 250 13.95 0.81 -10.70
N TRP A 251 12.68 0.95 -11.04
CA TRP A 251 12.08 0.44 -12.25
C TRP A 251 11.03 1.41 -12.79
N PRO A 252 11.46 2.47 -13.51
CA PRO A 252 10.58 3.55 -13.94
C PRO A 252 9.78 3.22 -15.21
N ILE A 253 10.01 2.08 -15.87
CA ILE A 253 9.34 1.73 -17.13
C ILE A 253 7.80 1.80 -17.02
N PRO A 254 7.17 1.29 -15.94
CA PRO A 254 5.72 1.34 -15.78
C PRO A 254 5.12 2.76 -15.63
N LEU A 255 5.94 3.78 -15.31
CA LEU A 255 5.49 5.18 -15.17
C LEU A 255 4.88 5.75 -16.44
N ALA A 256 5.22 5.21 -17.61
CA ALA A 256 4.66 5.62 -18.90
C ALA A 256 3.53 4.70 -19.39
N THR A 257 3.15 3.69 -18.62
CA THR A 257 2.17 2.65 -19.00
C THR A 257 1.20 2.36 -17.84
N SER A 258 1.25 1.18 -17.24
CA SER A 258 0.28 0.75 -16.23
C SER A 258 0.22 1.68 -15.02
N GLU A 259 1.34 2.22 -14.54
CA GLU A 259 1.30 3.14 -13.41
C GLU A 259 0.68 4.48 -13.76
N LEU A 260 0.90 4.98 -14.98
CA LEU A 260 0.23 6.19 -15.43
C LEU A 260 -1.29 6.04 -15.28
N TYR A 261 -1.82 4.90 -15.76
CA TYR A 261 -3.26 4.63 -15.70
C TYR A 261 -3.76 4.41 -14.27
N LEU A 262 -2.96 3.83 -13.38
CA LEU A 262 -3.30 3.73 -11.96
C LEU A 262 -3.26 5.09 -11.25
N PHE A 263 -2.29 5.96 -11.59
CA PHE A 263 -2.18 7.32 -11.04
C PHE A 263 -3.31 8.22 -11.52
N THR A 264 -3.69 8.12 -12.79
CA THR A 264 -4.73 8.93 -13.41
C THR A 264 -6.09 8.23 -13.42
N MET A 265 -6.24 7.14 -12.66
CA MET A 265 -7.51 6.45 -12.53
C MET A 265 -8.58 7.43 -12.05
N PRO A 266 -9.75 7.50 -12.70
CA PRO A 266 -10.80 8.43 -12.31
C PRO A 266 -11.18 8.25 -10.84
N ARG A 267 -11.34 9.37 -10.14
CA ARG A 267 -11.47 9.39 -8.69
C ARG A 267 -12.67 8.60 -8.20
N GLU A 268 -13.75 8.63 -8.94
CA GLU A 268 -14.98 7.88 -8.67
C GLU A 268 -14.76 6.36 -8.71
N VAL A 269 -13.89 5.86 -9.60
CA VAL A 269 -13.54 4.43 -9.68
C VAL A 269 -12.75 4.03 -8.44
N VAL A 270 -11.72 4.81 -8.10
CA VAL A 270 -10.87 4.54 -6.92
C VAL A 270 -11.69 4.67 -5.62
N TYR A 271 -12.50 5.72 -5.51
CA TYR A 271 -13.33 5.98 -4.34
C TYR A 271 -14.36 4.88 -4.10
N GLU A 272 -14.96 4.32 -5.16
CA GLU A 272 -15.89 3.20 -5.00
C GLU A 272 -15.20 1.96 -4.42
N HIS A 273 -13.97 1.66 -4.82
CA HIS A 273 -13.18 0.60 -4.19
C HIS A 273 -12.87 0.89 -2.72
N THR A 274 -12.50 2.12 -2.38
CA THR A 274 -12.29 2.54 -0.98
C THR A 274 -13.57 2.40 -0.15
N ARG A 275 -14.70 2.90 -0.66
CA ARG A 275 -16.02 2.80 -0.03
C ARG A 275 -16.36 1.33 0.22
N ARG A 276 -16.19 0.48 -0.79
CA ARG A 276 -16.46 -0.96 -0.68
C ARG A 276 -15.55 -1.63 0.35
N ALA A 277 -14.24 -1.43 0.25
CA ALA A 277 -13.28 -2.09 1.15
C ALA A 277 -13.49 -1.76 2.63
N ILE A 278 -13.95 -0.53 2.94
CA ILE A 278 -14.00 -0.01 4.32
C ILE A 278 -15.43 0.01 4.89
N LEU A 279 -16.43 0.40 4.09
CA LEU A 279 -17.78 0.73 4.57
C LEU A 279 -18.85 -0.29 4.19
N ASP A 280 -18.60 -1.13 3.18
CA ASP A 280 -19.63 -2.00 2.62
C ASP A 280 -19.78 -3.30 3.41
N GLU A 281 -20.94 -3.46 4.03
CA GLU A 281 -21.30 -4.60 4.88
C GLU A 281 -21.21 -5.94 4.13
N VAL A 282 -21.64 -5.99 2.86
CA VAL A 282 -21.63 -7.23 2.07
C VAL A 282 -20.20 -7.71 1.87
N THR A 283 -19.28 -6.82 1.50
CA THR A 283 -17.87 -7.21 1.34
C THR A 283 -17.23 -7.59 2.67
N ALA A 284 -17.65 -6.95 3.77
CA ALA A 284 -17.20 -7.28 5.11
C ALA A 284 -17.64 -8.71 5.48
N GLU A 285 -18.89 -9.08 5.23
CA GLU A 285 -19.43 -10.43 5.50
C GLU A 285 -18.76 -11.55 4.69
N VAL A 286 -18.22 -11.24 3.51
CA VAL A 286 -17.53 -12.22 2.65
C VAL A 286 -16.16 -12.61 3.22
N LEU A 287 -15.47 -11.65 3.84
CA LEU A 287 -14.21 -11.87 4.57
C LEU A 287 -14.34 -11.27 5.97
N PRO A 288 -15.20 -11.86 6.84
CA PRO A 288 -15.65 -11.26 8.10
C PRO A 288 -14.52 -11.06 9.08
N ARG A 289 -13.41 -11.77 8.84
CA ARG A 289 -12.27 -11.78 9.73
C ARG A 289 -11.07 -10.99 9.24
N CYS A 290 -11.16 -10.36 8.07
CA CYS A 290 -10.14 -9.49 7.55
C CYS A 290 -10.45 -8.04 7.98
N ARG A 291 -9.54 -7.42 8.73
CA ARG A 291 -9.62 -5.98 9.07
C ARG A 291 -8.90 -5.12 8.05
N PHE A 292 -9.26 -3.85 8.00
CA PHE A 292 -8.57 -2.82 7.22
C PHE A 292 -7.75 -1.94 8.17
N VAL A 293 -6.44 -1.88 7.99
CA VAL A 293 -5.54 -1.04 8.78
C VAL A 293 -4.94 0.03 7.89
N LEU A 294 -5.23 1.29 8.18
CA LEU A 294 -4.64 2.43 7.48
C LEU A 294 -3.45 2.94 8.29
N ILE A 295 -2.24 2.67 7.81
CA ILE A 295 -1.00 3.22 8.39
C ILE A 295 -0.59 4.47 7.61
N TRP A 296 -0.28 5.55 8.31
CA TRP A 296 0.24 6.79 7.72
C TRP A 296 1.44 7.33 8.48
N SER A 297 2.32 8.04 7.78
CA SER A 297 3.60 8.51 8.32
C SER A 297 3.51 9.93 8.88
N GLY A 298 3.82 10.08 10.17
CA GLY A 298 3.69 11.35 10.91
C GLY A 298 4.73 12.43 10.55
N ARG A 299 5.74 12.09 9.74
CA ARG A 299 6.67 13.04 9.09
C ARG A 299 6.58 12.91 7.56
N GLY A 300 5.45 12.43 7.02
CA GLY A 300 5.21 12.23 5.60
C GLY A 300 4.76 13.49 4.87
N ASN A 301 4.68 13.45 3.54
CA ASN A 301 4.18 14.57 2.76
C ASN A 301 2.67 14.77 2.98
N TRP A 302 2.17 15.98 2.67
CA TRP A 302 0.76 16.32 2.88
C TRP A 302 -0.23 15.41 2.14
N ALA A 303 0.17 14.77 1.02
CA ALA A 303 -0.74 13.97 0.21
C ALA A 303 -1.11 12.64 0.89
N SER A 304 -0.16 12.01 1.58
CA SER A 304 -0.40 10.82 2.40
C SER A 304 -1.15 11.16 3.68
N VAL A 305 -0.73 12.20 4.40
CA VAL A 305 -1.36 12.62 5.66
C VAL A 305 -2.82 13.03 5.45
N ALA A 306 -3.10 13.87 4.45
CA ALA A 306 -4.47 14.26 4.12
C ALA A 306 -5.32 13.08 3.63
N GLY A 307 -4.71 12.10 2.95
CA GLY A 307 -5.39 10.87 2.55
C GLY A 307 -5.89 10.08 3.75
N ALA A 308 -5.01 9.84 4.73
CA ALA A 308 -5.33 9.14 5.96
C ALA A 308 -6.46 9.80 6.74
N TRP A 309 -6.37 11.11 6.97
CA TRP A 309 -7.39 11.88 7.68
C TRP A 309 -8.71 11.95 6.92
N GLY A 310 -8.66 12.00 5.58
CA GLY A 310 -9.87 11.94 4.75
C GLY A 310 -10.60 10.61 4.86
N VAL A 311 -9.88 9.48 4.88
CA VAL A 311 -10.48 8.15 5.10
C VAL A 311 -11.00 8.01 6.52
N GLU A 312 -10.28 8.52 7.52
CA GLU A 312 -10.76 8.53 8.91
C GLU A 312 -12.06 9.32 9.05
N LYS A 313 -12.13 10.51 8.46
CA LYS A 313 -13.35 11.31 8.43
C LYS A 313 -14.50 10.56 7.76
N LEU A 314 -14.24 9.94 6.61
CA LEU A 314 -15.22 9.12 5.90
C LEU A 314 -15.76 7.99 6.79
N ARG A 315 -14.87 7.28 7.49
CA ARG A 315 -15.26 6.22 8.41
C ARG A 315 -16.07 6.75 9.60
N ASN A 316 -15.61 7.81 10.25
CA ASN A 316 -16.30 8.43 11.38
C ASN A 316 -17.71 8.94 11.02
N GLU A 317 -17.89 9.47 9.80
CA GLU A 317 -19.20 9.88 9.29
C GLU A 317 -20.12 8.69 9.01
N TYR A 318 -19.58 7.57 8.57
CA TYR A 318 -20.32 6.32 8.37
C TYR A 318 -20.75 5.69 9.70
N ASP A 319 -19.85 5.64 10.69
CA ASP A 319 -20.13 5.04 12.01
C ASP A 319 -21.26 5.78 12.75
N LYS A 320 -21.40 7.10 12.56
CA LYS A 320 -22.53 7.89 13.08
C LYS A 320 -23.90 7.43 12.55
N GLN A 321 -23.94 6.71 11.43
CA GLN A 321 -25.17 6.14 10.87
C GLN A 321 -25.55 4.80 11.55
N GLY A 322 -24.68 4.23 12.38
CA GLY A 322 -24.93 2.96 13.08
C GLY A 322 -24.97 1.73 12.18
N LYS A 323 -24.39 1.81 10.98
CA LYS A 323 -24.32 0.71 10.01
C LYS A 323 -23.10 -0.18 10.27
N ALA A 324 -23.23 -1.47 9.98
CA ALA A 324 -22.09 -2.37 10.02
C ALA A 324 -21.13 -2.09 8.86
N ALA A 325 -19.85 -2.37 9.12
CA ALA A 325 -18.74 -2.18 8.19
C ALA A 325 -17.58 -3.10 8.61
N ARG A 326 -16.59 -3.24 7.73
CA ARG A 326 -15.35 -3.98 8.03
C ARG A 326 -14.67 -3.38 9.27
N PRO A 327 -14.06 -4.19 10.17
CA PRO A 327 -13.23 -3.64 11.23
C PRO A 327 -12.13 -2.74 10.65
N PHE A 328 -12.01 -1.52 11.17
CA PHE A 328 -11.09 -0.51 10.64
C PHE A 328 -10.27 0.10 11.77
N GLU A 329 -8.97 0.25 11.52
CA GLU A 329 -8.05 0.94 12.39
C GLU A 329 -7.24 1.93 11.57
N ILE A 330 -6.99 3.12 12.14
CA ILE A 330 -6.03 4.08 11.61
C ILE A 330 -4.90 4.22 12.61
N VAL A 331 -3.66 4.15 12.12
CA VAL A 331 -2.47 4.17 12.98
C VAL A 331 -1.42 5.09 12.39
N GLU A 332 -0.93 6.01 13.21
CA GLU A 332 0.19 6.88 12.85
C GLU A 332 1.53 6.15 13.08
N LEU A 333 2.51 6.43 12.22
CA LEU A 333 3.94 6.19 12.39
C LEU A 333 4.66 7.52 12.67
N PRO A 334 4.71 8.02 13.92
CA PRO A 334 5.15 9.39 14.22
C PRO A 334 6.57 9.74 13.77
N TRP A 335 7.45 8.75 13.60
CA TRP A 335 8.86 8.96 13.28
C TRP A 335 9.17 8.89 11.78
N ALA A 336 8.24 8.37 10.98
CA ALA A 336 8.50 8.00 9.61
C ALA A 336 8.10 9.08 8.62
N ASN A 337 8.81 9.14 7.50
CA ASN A 337 8.33 9.73 6.25
C ASN A 337 7.68 8.63 5.37
N HIS A 338 7.62 8.83 4.05
CA HIS A 338 7.05 7.87 3.10
C HIS A 338 7.81 6.52 2.99
N PHE A 339 9.03 6.40 3.53
CA PHE A 339 9.90 5.23 3.35
C PHE A 339 10.34 4.58 4.69
N PRO A 340 9.41 4.25 5.61
CA PRO A 340 9.78 3.67 6.90
C PRO A 340 10.55 2.35 6.75
N HIS A 341 10.13 1.55 5.77
CA HIS A 341 10.72 0.24 5.44
C HIS A 341 12.20 0.32 5.02
N TRP A 342 12.67 1.49 4.56
CA TRP A 342 14.05 1.72 4.18
C TRP A 342 14.85 2.40 5.28
N ASP A 343 14.29 3.44 5.90
CA ASP A 343 15.03 4.28 6.85
C ASP A 343 15.08 3.72 8.28
N ASP A 344 14.12 2.88 8.65
CA ASP A 344 14.08 2.20 9.95
C ASP A 344 13.47 0.78 9.79
N PRO A 345 14.17 -0.12 9.07
CA PRO A 345 13.63 -1.42 8.66
C PRO A 345 13.25 -2.30 9.86
N GLU A 346 14.07 -2.35 10.91
CA GLU A 346 13.80 -3.14 12.11
C GLU A 346 12.56 -2.65 12.85
N ARG A 347 12.46 -1.34 13.10
CA ARG A 347 11.30 -0.74 13.77
C ARG A 347 10.03 -0.90 12.94
N THR A 348 10.15 -0.83 11.62
CA THR A 348 9.03 -1.05 10.70
C THR A 348 8.53 -2.49 10.76
N VAL A 349 9.42 -3.50 10.76
CA VAL A 349 9.02 -4.91 10.94
C VAL A 349 8.32 -5.13 12.28
N LYS A 350 8.91 -4.63 13.37
CA LYS A 350 8.31 -4.69 14.72
C LYS A 350 6.93 -4.06 14.76
N PHE A 351 6.79 -2.88 14.16
CA PHE A 351 5.52 -2.17 14.10
C PHE A 351 4.48 -2.93 13.29
N LEU A 352 4.81 -3.34 12.05
CA LEU A 352 3.90 -4.12 11.22
C LEU A 352 3.48 -5.42 11.91
N ALA A 353 4.38 -6.13 12.58
CA ALA A 353 4.06 -7.35 13.34
C ALA A 353 3.08 -7.09 14.50
N SER A 354 3.08 -5.88 15.07
CA SER A 354 2.19 -5.50 16.16
C SER A 354 0.80 -5.04 15.69
N VAL A 355 0.71 -4.45 14.50
CA VAL A 355 -0.52 -3.87 13.96
C VAL A 355 -1.14 -4.70 12.84
N CYS A 356 -0.53 -5.80 12.40
CA CYS A 356 -1.07 -6.78 11.45
C CYS A 356 -1.40 -8.09 12.19
#